data_AF-A0A5M4B1I5-F1
#
_entry.id   AF-A0A5M4B1I5-F1
#
_cell.length_a   1.000
_cell.length_b   1.000
_cell.length_c   1.000
_cell.angle_alpha   90.00
_cell.angle_beta   90.00
_cell.angle_gamma   90.00
#
_symmetry.space_group_name_H-M   'P 1'
#
loop_
_entity.id
_entity.type
_entity.pdbx_description
1 polymer ?
#
loop_
_entity_poly.entity_id
_entity_poly.type
_entity_poly.pdbx_seq_one_letter_code
_entity_poly.pdbx_strand_id
1 'polypeptide(L)'
;MFLLTNVLSFREIWKLLLILVESYLQKIQYAKQRFYMGTQKKKQHSLTEEVDKEKRYSLFLHNDDFHSFDFVIDALMDICHHSTQQATQCTYLIHFKGKCDIKQGSMEFLRPMRQALAGRSLKATIK
;
A
#
# COMPACT_ATOMS: atom_id res chain seq x y z
N MET A 1 -48.64 15.70 18.45
CA MET A 1 -48.22 15.00 17.21
C MET A 1 -47.86 16.07 16.18
N PHE A 2 -46.61 16.53 16.17
CA PHE A 2 -46.11 17.45 15.15
C PHE A 2 -45.07 16.71 14.32
N LEU A 3 -45.35 16.64 13.02
CA LEU A 3 -44.66 15.86 12.01
C LEU A 3 -43.40 16.61 11.54
N LEU A 4 -42.28 15.89 11.56
CA LEU A 4 -41.11 15.96 10.66
C LEU A 4 -40.82 17.32 9.99
N THR A 5 -39.96 18.13 10.59
CA THR A 5 -39.16 19.13 9.85
C THR A 5 -37.73 18.62 9.70
N ASN A 6 -37.54 17.70 8.75
CA ASN A 6 -36.20 17.26 8.34
C ASN A 6 -36.04 17.52 6.84
N VAL A 7 -35.95 18.81 6.49
CA VAL A 7 -35.48 19.23 5.16
C VAL A 7 -34.02 19.59 5.32
N LEU A 8 -33.14 18.61 5.10
CA LEU A 8 -31.72 18.90 4.93
C LEU A 8 -31.59 19.90 3.77
N SER A 9 -30.88 21.00 4.01
CA SER A 9 -30.56 22.00 2.99
C SER A 9 -29.96 21.33 1.75
N PHE A 10 -30.27 21.84 0.56
CA PHE A 10 -29.68 21.36 -0.70
C PHE A 10 -28.15 21.30 -0.64
N ARG A 11 -27.53 22.21 0.11
CA ARG A 11 -26.08 22.24 0.37
C ARG A 11 -25.59 21.03 1.15
N GLU A 12 -26.40 20.53 2.08
CA GLU A 12 -26.07 19.39 2.95
C GLU A 12 -26.33 18.07 2.22
N ILE A 13 -27.38 18.01 1.41
CA ILE A 13 -27.63 16.89 0.49
C ILE A 13 -26.49 16.79 -0.54
N TRP A 14 -26.04 17.92 -1.11
CA TRP A 14 -24.93 17.95 -2.06
C TRP A 14 -23.60 17.54 -1.42
N LYS A 15 -23.33 17.95 -0.18
CA LYS A 15 -22.15 17.49 0.58
C LYS A 15 -22.15 15.98 0.82
N LEU A 16 -23.29 15.43 1.26
CA LEU A 16 -23.41 13.98 1.47
C LEU A 16 -23.28 13.22 0.15
N LEU A 17 -23.83 13.74 -0.93
CA LEU A 17 -23.67 13.19 -2.27
C LEU A 17 -22.21 13.22 -2.72
N LEU A 18 -21.50 14.33 -2.50
CA LEU A 18 -20.08 14.47 -2.84
C LEU A 18 -19.22 13.46 -2.07
N ILE A 19 -19.44 13.31 -0.76
CA ILE A 19 -18.74 12.34 0.09
C ILE A 19 -18.99 10.90 -0.40
N LEU A 20 -20.24 10.59 -0.78
CA LEU A 20 -20.58 9.26 -1.32
C LEU A 20 -19.91 9.01 -2.68
N VAL A 21 -19.85 10.02 -3.54
CA VAL A 21 -19.16 9.94 -4.84
C VAL A 21 -17.66 9.75 -4.64
N GLU A 22 -17.03 10.50 -3.75
CA GLU A 22 -15.60 10.38 -3.41
C GLU A 22 -15.29 8.99 -2.84
N SER A 23 -16.10 8.49 -1.90
CA SER A 23 -15.95 7.14 -1.34
C SER A 23 -16.10 6.05 -2.42
N TYR A 24 -17.01 6.24 -3.38
CA TYR A 24 -17.23 5.29 -4.46
C TYR A 24 -16.08 5.28 -5.47
N LEU A 25 -15.58 6.46 -5.86
CA LEU A 25 -14.40 6.60 -6.72
C LEU A 25 -13.18 5.93 -6.08
N GLN A 26 -13.00 6.08 -4.77
CA GLN A 26 -11.89 5.47 -4.04
C GLN A 26 -11.99 3.93 -4.02
N LYS A 27 -13.20 3.37 -3.88
CA LYS A 27 -13.43 1.91 -3.99
C LYS A 27 -13.13 1.37 -5.39
N ILE A 28 -13.50 2.11 -6.43
CA ILE A 28 -13.19 1.74 -7.82
C ILE A 28 -11.68 1.75 -8.05
N GLN A 29 -10.99 2.80 -7.60
CA GLN A 29 -9.53 2.90 -7.68
C GLN A 29 -8.86 1.72 -6.97
N TYR A 30 -9.31 1.36 -5.76
CA TYR A 30 -8.81 0.20 -5.02
C TYR A 30 -9.04 -1.13 -5.75
N ALA A 31 -10.22 -1.34 -6.33
CA ALA A 31 -10.54 -2.55 -7.09
C ALA A 31 -9.62 -2.70 -8.31
N LYS A 32 -9.42 -1.59 -9.05
CA LYS A 32 -8.49 -1.53 -10.18
C LYS A 32 -7.07 -1.88 -9.72
N GLN A 33 -6.58 -1.23 -8.66
CA GLN A 33 -5.24 -1.47 -8.10
C GLN A 33 -5.03 -2.93 -7.68
N ARG A 34 -6.02 -3.54 -7.01
CA ARG A 34 -6.00 -4.96 -6.61
C ARG A 34 -5.87 -5.90 -7.81
N PHE A 35 -6.61 -5.64 -8.88
CA PHE A 35 -6.58 -6.45 -10.08
C PHE A 35 -5.20 -6.41 -10.75
N TYR A 36 -4.64 -5.19 -10.97
CA TYR A 36 -3.29 -5.05 -11.54
C TYR A 36 -2.22 -5.75 -10.69
N MET A 37 -2.33 -5.69 -9.35
CA MET A 37 -1.38 -6.36 -8.45
C MET A 37 -1.44 -7.88 -8.46
N GLY A 38 -2.63 -8.46 -8.64
CA GLY A 38 -2.79 -9.92 -8.76
C GLY A 38 -2.02 -10.49 -9.94
N THR A 39 -1.86 -9.73 -11.02
CA THR A 39 -1.12 -10.16 -12.22
C THR A 39 0.40 -10.11 -12.02
N GLN A 40 0.92 -9.09 -11.34
CA GLN A 40 2.37 -8.91 -11.11
C GLN A 40 2.93 -9.91 -10.08
N LYS A 41 2.15 -10.21 -9.02
CA LYS A 41 2.58 -11.19 -7.99
C LYS A 41 2.84 -12.58 -8.57
N LYS A 42 2.07 -13.00 -9.59
CA LYS A 42 2.29 -14.26 -10.31
C LYS A 42 3.63 -14.30 -11.07
N LYS A 43 4.08 -13.16 -11.61
CA LYS A 43 5.32 -13.07 -12.40
C LYS A 43 6.59 -12.99 -11.53
N GLN A 44 6.50 -12.38 -10.35
CA GLN A 44 7.60 -12.35 -9.37
C GLN A 44 7.85 -13.73 -8.75
N HIS A 45 6.78 -14.53 -8.57
CA HIS A 45 6.86 -15.86 -7.96
C HIS A 45 7.44 -16.93 -8.91
N SER A 46 7.39 -16.73 -10.23
CA SER A 46 7.86 -17.73 -11.22
C SER A 46 9.36 -17.71 -11.50
N LEU A 47 10.15 -16.86 -10.84
CA LEU A 47 11.61 -16.68 -11.08
C LEU A 47 12.50 -17.06 -9.89
N THR A 48 11.95 -17.63 -8.82
CA THR A 48 12.73 -18.06 -7.64
C THR A 48 12.35 -19.46 -7.18
N GLU A 49 12.26 -20.39 -8.13
CA GLU A 49 12.30 -21.81 -7.84
C GLU A 49 13.76 -22.27 -7.90
N GLU A 50 14.12 -23.10 -6.92
CA GLU A 50 15.45 -23.71 -6.68
C GLU A 50 16.46 -22.82 -5.94
N VAL A 51 16.48 -22.96 -4.61
CA VAL A 51 17.66 -23.25 -3.77
C VAL A 51 17.24 -23.20 -2.29
N ASP A 52 17.48 -24.34 -1.63
CA ASP A 52 17.53 -24.64 -0.20
C ASP A 52 16.33 -24.36 0.73
N LYS A 53 16.14 -25.26 1.70
CA LYS A 53 15.09 -25.19 2.74
C LYS A 53 15.38 -24.12 3.80
N GLU A 54 15.93 -22.98 3.41
CA GLU A 54 16.12 -21.85 4.31
C GLU A 54 14.77 -21.15 4.59
N LYS A 55 14.59 -20.72 5.84
CA LYS A 55 13.43 -19.92 6.24
C LYS A 55 13.40 -18.64 5.41
N ARG A 56 12.46 -18.56 4.45
CA ARG A 56 12.17 -17.33 3.72
C ARG A 56 11.42 -16.36 4.64
N TYR A 57 11.96 -15.16 4.77
CA TYR A 57 11.32 -14.05 5.48
C TYR A 57 10.75 -13.05 4.46
N SER A 58 9.82 -12.23 4.92
CA SER A 58 9.21 -11.14 4.17
C SER A 58 9.41 -9.81 4.90
N LEU A 59 9.87 -8.80 4.17
CA LEU A 59 9.95 -7.42 4.63
C LEU A 59 8.63 -6.70 4.33
N PHE A 60 8.01 -6.17 5.38
CA PHE A 60 6.76 -5.42 5.31
C PHE A 60 7.00 -3.94 5.61
N LEU A 61 6.47 -3.07 4.76
CA LEU A 61 6.36 -1.63 5.02
C LEU A 61 4.96 -1.31 5.53
N HIS A 62 4.84 -0.46 6.54
CA HIS A 62 3.58 -0.11 7.20
C HIS A 62 3.17 1.32 6.87
N ASN A 63 1.86 1.57 6.86
CA ASN A 63 1.32 2.89 6.64
C ASN A 63 1.60 3.82 7.82
N ASP A 64 1.71 5.11 7.52
CA ASP A 64 1.72 6.21 8.47
C ASP A 64 0.95 7.41 7.90
N ASP A 65 0.75 8.45 8.71
CA ASP A 65 -0.02 9.64 8.36
C ASP A 65 0.88 10.85 8.01
N PHE A 66 2.20 10.65 7.90
CA PHE A 66 3.18 11.73 7.77
C PHE A 66 3.80 11.80 6.38
N HIS A 67 4.09 10.65 5.76
CA HIS A 67 4.84 10.60 4.51
C HIS A 67 3.91 10.72 3.28
N SER A 68 4.37 11.50 2.29
CA SER A 68 3.68 11.58 1.00
C SER A 68 3.88 10.31 0.19
N PHE A 69 3.02 10.11 -0.82
CA PHE A 69 3.14 8.97 -1.73
C PHE A 69 4.46 8.99 -2.48
N ASP A 70 4.87 10.14 -3.01
CA ASP A 70 6.12 10.29 -3.77
C ASP A 70 7.35 9.93 -2.90
N PHE A 71 7.36 10.35 -1.63
CA PHE A 71 8.43 10.01 -0.70
C PHE A 71 8.55 8.49 -0.49
N VAL A 72 7.42 7.80 -0.31
CA VAL A 72 7.40 6.35 -0.13
C VAL A 72 7.81 5.64 -1.42
N ILE A 73 7.37 6.13 -2.58
CA ILE A 73 7.74 5.58 -3.90
C ILE A 73 9.25 5.66 -4.10
N ASP A 74 9.83 6.83 -3.89
CA ASP A 74 11.27 7.05 -4.04
C ASP A 74 12.07 6.18 -3.05
N ALA A 75 11.60 6.05 -1.81
CA ALA A 75 12.22 5.15 -0.83
C ALA A 75 12.19 3.67 -1.26
N LEU A 76 11.09 3.20 -1.85
CA LEU A 76 10.99 1.85 -2.35
C LEU A 76 11.88 1.61 -3.58
N MET A 77 12.02 2.60 -4.47
CA MET A 77 12.92 2.52 -5.61
C MET A 77 14.39 2.48 -5.15
N ASP A 78 14.80 3.39 -4.29
CA ASP A 78 16.19 3.53 -3.86
C ASP A 78 16.66 2.33 -3.02
N ILE A 79 15.85 1.92 -2.03
CA ILE A 79 16.28 0.96 -1.00
C ILE A 79 15.95 -0.48 -1.41
N CYS A 80 14.78 -0.69 -2.02
CA CYS A 80 14.29 -2.02 -2.33
C CYS A 80 14.47 -2.40 -3.81
N HIS A 81 14.99 -1.47 -4.61
CA HIS A 81 15.18 -1.61 -6.06
C HIS A 81 13.89 -1.99 -6.78
N HIS A 82 12.78 -1.37 -6.37
CA HIS A 82 11.52 -1.49 -7.09
C HIS A 82 11.57 -0.65 -8.37
N SER A 83 10.92 -1.13 -9.43
CA SER A 83 10.55 -0.23 -10.52
C SER A 83 9.53 0.79 -10.02
N THR A 84 9.42 1.94 -10.69
CA THR A 84 8.43 2.97 -10.35
C THR A 84 7.02 2.38 -10.25
N GLN A 85 6.64 1.51 -11.20
CA GLN A 85 5.34 0.84 -11.18
C GLN A 85 5.14 0.01 -9.91
N GLN A 86 6.12 -0.80 -9.51
CA GLN A 86 6.05 -1.61 -8.29
C GLN A 86 5.97 -0.72 -7.04
N ALA A 87 6.82 0.31 -6.96
CA ALA A 87 6.87 1.23 -5.83
C ALA A 87 5.54 1.99 -5.66
N THR A 88 4.98 2.54 -6.75
CA THR A 88 3.65 3.18 -6.74
C THR A 88 2.59 2.20 -6.27
N GLN A 89 2.58 0.98 -6.80
CA GLN A 89 1.58 -0.01 -6.43
C GLN A 89 1.67 -0.43 -4.96
N CYS A 90 2.87 -0.70 -4.46
CA CYS A 90 3.11 -1.00 -3.05
C CYS A 90 2.68 0.16 -2.15
N THR A 91 2.97 1.41 -2.54
CA THR A 91 2.55 2.60 -1.79
C THR A 91 1.04 2.68 -1.62
N TYR A 92 0.28 2.48 -2.71
CA TYR A 92 -1.19 2.41 -2.62
C TYR A 92 -1.67 1.24 -1.75
N LEU A 93 -1.02 0.07 -1.82
CA LEU A 93 -1.38 -1.06 -0.96
C LEU A 93 -1.12 -0.78 0.50
N ILE A 94 -0.01 -0.12 0.83
CA ILE A 94 0.33 0.29 2.19
C ILE A 94 -0.77 1.22 2.71
N HIS A 95 -1.13 2.26 1.96
CA HIS A 95 -2.18 3.20 2.35
C HIS A 95 -3.52 2.51 2.62
N PHE A 96 -3.98 1.64 1.72
CA PHE A 96 -5.32 1.05 1.83
C PHE A 96 -5.40 -0.19 2.73
N LYS A 97 -4.32 -0.95 2.87
CA LYS A 97 -4.30 -2.19 3.66
C LYS A 97 -3.55 -2.07 4.98
N GLY A 98 -2.95 -0.90 5.24
CA GLY A 98 -2.09 -0.62 6.39
C GLY A 98 -0.67 -1.16 6.27
N LYS A 99 -0.39 -2.09 5.34
CA LYS A 99 0.96 -2.62 5.06
C LYS A 99 1.04 -3.37 3.73
N CYS A 100 2.25 -3.54 3.21
CA CYS A 100 2.54 -4.37 2.04
C CYS A 100 3.84 -5.16 2.23
N ASP A 101 3.89 -6.40 1.73
CA ASP A 101 5.14 -7.13 1.51
C ASP A 101 5.90 -6.47 0.35
N ILE A 102 7.12 -6.00 0.61
CA ILE A 102 7.93 -5.25 -0.38
C ILE A 102 9.13 -6.05 -0.88
N LYS A 103 9.62 -7.03 -0.12
CA LYS A 103 10.71 -7.93 -0.53
C LYS A 103 10.64 -9.24 0.25
N GLN A 104 11.17 -10.31 -0.33
CA GLN A 104 11.32 -11.61 0.34
C GLN A 104 12.76 -12.09 0.19
N GLY A 105 13.27 -12.82 1.18
CA GLY A 105 14.65 -13.31 1.19
C GLY A 105 15.09 -13.81 2.56
N SER A 106 16.41 -14.02 2.72
CA SER A 106 17.01 -14.37 4.00
C SER A 106 16.99 -13.18 4.97
N MET A 107 17.10 -13.46 6.28
CA MET A 107 17.15 -12.42 7.31
C MET A 107 18.30 -11.43 7.06
N GLU A 108 19.48 -11.93 6.70
CA GLU A 108 20.67 -11.11 6.42
C GLU A 108 20.50 -10.23 5.19
N PHE A 109 19.76 -10.70 4.18
CA PHE A 109 19.43 -9.90 3.00
C PHE A 109 18.44 -8.76 3.32
N LEU A 110 17.45 -9.03 4.18
CA LEU A 110 16.38 -8.07 4.47
C LEU A 110 16.72 -7.06 5.57
N ARG A 111 17.58 -7.43 6.52
CA ARG A 111 17.99 -6.59 7.65
C ARG A 111 18.57 -5.23 7.24
N PRO A 112 19.51 -5.12 6.27
CA PRO A 112 20.03 -3.82 5.84
C PRO A 112 18.94 -2.96 5.18
N MET A 113 18.04 -3.55 4.37
CA MET A 113 16.93 -2.81 3.77
C MET A 113 15.98 -2.25 4.84
N ARG A 114 15.64 -3.05 5.84
CA ARG A 114 14.82 -2.60 6.98
C ARG A 114 15.49 -1.44 7.74
N GLN A 115 16.80 -1.51 7.94
CA GLN A 115 17.55 -0.44 8.59
C GLN A 115 17.57 0.84 7.75
N ALA A 116 17.76 0.74 6.44
CA ALA A 116 17.72 1.87 5.53
C ALA A 116 16.33 2.55 5.50
N LEU A 117 15.25 1.75 5.48
CA LEU A 117 13.88 2.28 5.59
C LEU A 117 13.65 3.00 6.92
N ALA A 118 14.10 2.40 8.03
CA ALA A 118 14.03 3.03 9.34
C ALA A 118 14.85 4.33 9.41
N GLY A 119 15.98 4.41 8.68
CA GLY A 119 16.77 5.65 8.54
C GLY A 119 16.05 6.77 7.79
N ARG A 120 15.04 6.45 6.98
CA ARG A 120 14.09 7.41 6.37
C ARG A 120 12.83 7.59 7.21
N SER A 121 12.83 7.17 8.47
CA SER A 121 11.68 7.22 9.38
C SER A 121 10.47 6.38 8.92
N LEU A 122 10.66 5.45 7.99
CA LEU A 122 9.61 4.56 7.52
C LEU A 122 9.53 3.30 8.38
N LYS A 123 8.33 2.95 8.85
CA LYS A 123 8.11 1.79 9.72
C LYS A 123 8.11 0.49 8.91
N ALA A 124 9.11 -0.37 9.15
CA ALA A 124 9.23 -1.66 8.48
C ALA A 124 9.46 -2.83 9.47
N THR A 125 8.93 -4.01 9.16
CA THR A 125 9.11 -5.23 9.97
C THR A 125 9.44 -6.43 9.10
N ILE A 126 10.30 -7.33 9.58
CA ILE A 126 10.58 -8.62 8.92
C ILE A 126 9.75 -9.70 9.64
N LYS A 127 9.08 -10.56 8.89
CA LYS A 127 8.31 -11.71 9.41
C LYS A 127 8.56 -12.97 8.61
#